data_AF-A0A7G3ZKU8-F1
#
_entry.id   AF-A0A7G3ZKU8-F1
#
_cell.length_a   1.000
_cell.length_b   1.000
_cell.length_c   1.000
_cell.angle_alpha   90.00
_cell.angle_beta   90.00
_cell.angle_gamma   90.00
#
_symmetry.space_group_name_H-M   'P 1'
#
loop_
_entity.id
_entity.type
_entity.pdbx_description
1 polymer ?
#
loop_
_entity_poly.entity_id
_entity_poly.type
_entity_poly.pdbx_seq_one_letter_code
_entity_poly.pdbx_strand_id
1 'polypeptide(L)'
;MRSRDHSRRLLGVVGAISAVCVTGGLIAYWALSPSTSDGSKQERRGSRCILVTKTIADSNKINWESLLKEDVVLVVVPGVMFLHQSYKVIRCSTMSGLWSCVRHLKKKQLLLKPDDLETSMPADVPRYVGQVIHIASELDLAD
;
A
#
# COMPACT_ATOMS: atom_id res chain seq x y z
N MET A 1 63.24 -16.49 -43.68
CA MET A 1 63.05 -15.98 -42.30
C MET A 1 62.32 -14.65 -42.35
N ARG A 2 61.36 -14.47 -41.42
CA ARG A 2 60.50 -13.30 -41.14
C ARG A 2 59.20 -13.14 -41.93
N SER A 3 58.21 -13.86 -41.40
CA SER A 3 56.77 -13.55 -41.33
C SER A 3 56.48 -12.11 -40.91
N ARG A 4 55.44 -11.51 -41.51
CA ARG A 4 54.64 -10.42 -40.94
C ARG A 4 53.18 -10.58 -41.39
N ASP A 5 52.42 -11.38 -40.64
CA ASP A 5 50.96 -11.36 -40.63
C ASP A 5 50.47 -10.25 -39.69
N HIS A 6 49.86 -9.22 -40.24
CA HIS A 6 49.21 -8.17 -39.46
C HIS A 6 48.01 -7.64 -40.24
N SER A 7 46.82 -8.23 -40.06
CA SER A 7 45.54 -7.59 -40.47
C SER A 7 44.23 -8.30 -40.08
N ARG A 8 44.10 -8.96 -38.90
CA ARG A 8 42.80 -9.55 -38.51
C ARG A 8 42.48 -9.53 -37.01
N ARG A 9 42.49 -8.37 -36.34
CA ARG A 9 42.04 -8.29 -34.92
C ARG A 9 41.25 -7.03 -34.55
N LEU A 10 40.36 -6.52 -35.40
CA LEU A 10 39.56 -5.31 -35.08
C LEU A 10 38.10 -5.37 -35.53
N LEU A 11 37.45 -6.53 -35.50
CA LEU A 11 36.02 -6.65 -35.88
C LEU A 11 35.14 -7.44 -34.88
N GLY A 12 35.65 -7.80 -33.68
CA GLY A 12 34.94 -8.67 -32.75
C GLY A 12 34.23 -8.00 -31.55
N VAL A 13 34.46 -6.71 -31.29
CA VAL A 13 34.11 -6.10 -29.98
C VAL A 13 32.75 -5.38 -29.96
N VAL A 14 32.19 -5.01 -31.11
CA VAL A 14 30.97 -4.17 -31.15
C VAL A 14 29.66 -4.97 -30.98
N GLY A 15 29.67 -6.29 -31.20
CA GLY A 15 28.46 -7.12 -31.13
C GLY A 15 28.04 -7.58 -29.73
N ALA A 16 28.91 -7.51 -28.72
CA ALA A 16 28.65 -8.12 -27.41
C ALA A 16 27.92 -7.20 -26.40
N ILE A 17 27.78 -5.91 -26.68
CA ILE A 17 27.29 -4.93 -25.68
C ILE A 17 25.76 -4.81 -25.70
N SER A 18 25.08 -5.04 -26.84
CA SER A 18 23.63 -4.87 -26.94
C SER A 18 22.81 -6.00 -26.30
N ALA A 19 23.37 -7.22 -26.20
CA ALA A 19 22.65 -8.39 -25.67
C ALA A 19 22.57 -8.41 -24.12
N VAL A 20 23.49 -7.72 -23.43
CA VAL A 20 23.50 -7.70 -21.95
C VAL A 20 22.42 -6.76 -21.40
N CYS A 21 22.11 -5.66 -22.11
CA CYS A 21 21.11 -4.68 -21.63
C CYS A 21 19.67 -5.22 -21.65
N VAL A 22 19.28 -6.00 -22.66
CA VAL A 22 17.90 -6.52 -22.77
C VAL A 22 17.64 -7.60 -21.72
N THR A 23 18.63 -8.46 -21.47
CA THR A 23 18.50 -9.56 -20.50
C THR A 23 18.57 -9.06 -19.05
N GLY A 24 19.46 -8.10 -18.76
CA GLY A 24 19.54 -7.46 -17.44
C GLY A 24 18.28 -6.66 -17.08
N GLY A 25 17.68 -5.97 -18.06
CA GLY A 25 16.46 -5.20 -17.85
C GLY A 25 15.25 -6.05 -17.48
N LEU A 26 15.07 -7.22 -18.11
CA LEU A 26 13.98 -8.13 -17.77
C LEU A 26 14.16 -8.73 -16.36
N ILE A 27 15.37 -9.20 -16.04
CA ILE A 27 15.67 -9.78 -14.72
C ILE A 27 15.55 -8.72 -13.62
N ALA A 28 16.02 -7.49 -13.87
CA ALA A 28 15.84 -6.38 -12.94
C ALA A 28 14.36 -6.00 -12.77
N TYR A 29 13.55 -6.07 -13.83
CA TYR A 29 12.10 -5.79 -13.73
C TYR A 29 11.35 -6.82 -12.89
N TRP A 30 11.72 -8.11 -12.96
CA TRP A 30 11.17 -9.15 -12.08
C TRP A 30 11.76 -9.10 -10.66
N ALA A 31 13.02 -8.74 -10.49
CA ALA A 31 13.65 -8.58 -9.18
C ALA A 31 13.25 -7.27 -8.46
N LEU A 32 12.88 -6.22 -9.20
CA LEU A 32 12.30 -4.98 -8.66
C LEU A 32 10.78 -5.00 -8.60
N SER A 33 10.10 -6.04 -9.11
CA SER A 33 8.69 -6.24 -8.78
C SER A 33 8.65 -6.51 -7.27
N PRO A 34 8.17 -5.56 -6.44
CA PRO A 34 8.14 -5.79 -5.01
C PRO A 34 7.08 -6.87 -4.78
N SER A 35 7.56 -8.09 -4.57
CA SER A 35 6.78 -9.16 -3.97
C SER A 35 6.17 -8.60 -2.70
N THR A 36 4.86 -8.44 -2.74
CA THR A 36 4.00 -8.49 -1.56
C THR A 36 4.47 -9.60 -0.62
N SER A 37 4.34 -9.28 0.67
CA SER A 37 4.42 -10.11 1.87
C SER A 37 5.79 -10.33 2.52
N ASP A 38 5.77 -9.93 3.79
CA ASP A 38 6.59 -10.33 4.92
C ASP A 38 7.95 -9.67 5.12
N GLY A 39 7.92 -8.69 6.03
CA GLY A 39 9.07 -7.95 6.50
C GLY A 39 8.63 -7.05 7.62
N SER A 40 8.50 -7.64 8.81
CA SER A 40 8.46 -7.01 10.12
C SER A 40 9.52 -5.89 10.22
N LYS A 41 9.12 -4.71 9.79
CA LYS A 41 9.76 -3.45 10.13
C LYS A 41 8.65 -2.58 10.64
N GLN A 42 8.82 -2.16 11.89
CA GLN A 42 8.16 -1.03 12.51
C GLN A 42 8.32 0.18 11.56
N GLU A 43 7.45 0.23 10.56
CA GLU A 43 7.42 1.24 9.54
C GLU A 43 6.96 2.50 10.26
N ARG A 44 7.82 3.52 10.30
CA ARG A 44 7.52 4.85 10.87
C ARG A 44 6.08 5.19 10.54
N ARG A 45 5.20 5.19 11.56
CA ARG A 45 3.74 5.21 11.42
C ARG A 45 3.33 6.23 10.37
N GLY A 46 3.02 5.73 9.17
CA GLY A 46 2.67 6.56 8.04
C GLY A 46 1.31 7.21 8.24
N SER A 47 0.96 8.14 7.35
CA SER A 47 -0.40 8.70 7.30
C SER A 47 -1.41 7.58 7.01
N ARG A 48 -2.32 7.29 7.95
CA ARG A 48 -3.23 6.13 7.90
C ARG A 48 -4.68 6.59 7.73
N CYS A 49 -5.44 5.85 6.92
CA CYS A 49 -6.90 5.90 6.85
C CYS A 49 -7.44 4.57 7.37
N ILE A 50 -8.25 4.60 8.42
CA ILE A 50 -8.84 3.38 8.99
C ILE A 50 -10.34 3.39 8.72
N LEU A 51 -10.83 2.33 8.08
CA LEU A 51 -12.26 2.11 7.93
C LEU A 51 -12.82 1.51 9.20
N VAL A 52 -13.68 2.28 9.88
CA VAL A 52 -14.31 1.87 11.13
C VAL A 52 -15.63 1.15 10.81
N THR A 53 -15.55 -0.17 10.80
CA THR A 53 -16.69 -1.08 10.67
C THR A 53 -17.30 -1.37 12.05
N LYS A 54 -18.40 -2.13 12.12
CA LYS A 54 -19.06 -2.46 13.39
C LYS A 54 -18.12 -3.17 14.37
N THR A 55 -17.39 -4.20 13.91
CA THR A 55 -16.50 -4.96 14.82
C THR A 55 -15.37 -4.07 15.34
N ILE A 56 -14.77 -3.28 14.46
CA ILE A 56 -13.71 -2.33 14.83
C ILE A 56 -14.25 -1.29 15.82
N ALA A 57 -15.44 -0.72 15.61
CA ALA A 57 -16.04 0.26 16.51
C ALA A 57 -16.35 -0.30 17.90
N ASP A 58 -16.84 -1.54 17.96
CA ASP A 58 -17.22 -2.22 19.21
C ASP A 58 -16.00 -2.80 19.95
N SER A 59 -14.82 -2.81 19.32
CA SER A 59 -13.59 -3.31 19.95
C SER A 59 -13.12 -2.41 21.08
N ASN A 60 -13.16 -2.94 22.30
CA ASN A 60 -12.64 -2.28 23.50
C ASN A 60 -11.11 -2.39 23.64
N LYS A 61 -10.43 -3.09 22.71
CA LYS A 61 -8.98 -3.30 22.75
C LYS A 61 -8.20 -2.16 22.09
N ILE A 62 -8.88 -1.31 21.33
CA ILE A 62 -8.27 -0.23 20.56
C ILE A 62 -8.24 1.04 21.41
N ASN A 63 -7.05 1.56 21.67
CA ASN A 63 -6.91 2.87 22.31
C ASN A 63 -7.05 3.98 21.26
N TRP A 64 -8.29 4.41 21.05
CA TRP A 64 -8.61 5.47 20.08
C TRP A 64 -7.91 6.79 20.40
N GLU A 65 -7.71 7.11 21.68
CA GLU A 65 -7.07 8.37 22.08
C GLU A 65 -5.61 8.44 21.66
N SER A 66 -4.87 7.33 21.72
CA SER A 66 -3.49 7.29 21.24
C SER A 66 -3.44 7.35 19.72
N LEU A 67 -4.31 6.62 19.02
CA LEU A 67 -4.41 6.66 17.55
C LEU A 67 -4.78 8.05 17.03
N LEU A 68 -5.70 8.74 17.70
CA LEU A 68 -6.13 10.09 17.31
C LEU A 68 -5.06 11.17 17.55
N LYS A 69 -3.99 10.89 18.31
CA LYS A 69 -2.83 11.81 18.40
C LYS A 69 -1.95 11.75 17.16
N GLU A 70 -2.00 10.65 16.41
CA GLU A 70 -1.17 10.41 15.23
C GLU A 70 -1.82 10.92 13.94
N ASP A 71 -1.13 10.80 12.81
CA ASP A 71 -1.69 11.15 11.49
C ASP A 71 -2.61 10.04 10.96
N VAL A 72 -3.71 9.82 11.69
CA VAL A 72 -4.74 8.84 11.41
C VAL A 72 -6.05 9.57 11.14
N VAL A 73 -6.78 9.15 10.10
CA VAL A 73 -8.16 9.57 9.86
C VAL A 73 -9.05 8.33 9.94
N LEU A 74 -10.10 8.43 10.74
CA LEU A 74 -11.09 7.37 10.94
C LEU A 74 -12.28 7.67 10.03
N VAL A 75 -12.57 6.76 9.10
CA VAL A 75 -13.74 6.87 8.21
C VAL A 75 -14.76 5.83 8.64
N VAL A 76 -15.88 6.30 9.19
CA VAL A 76 -16.91 5.44 9.76
C VAL A 76 -17.87 5.00 8.66
N VAL A 77 -18.08 3.69 8.56
CA VAL A 77 -18.98 3.05 7.61
C VAL A 77 -20.43 3.45 7.91
N PRO A 78 -21.29 3.67 6.90
CA PRO A 78 -22.70 4.00 7.12
C PRO A 78 -23.40 2.98 8.04
N GLY A 79 -24.22 3.49 8.95
CA GLY A 79 -24.97 2.67 9.90
C GLY A 79 -24.17 2.19 11.12
N VAL A 80 -22.90 2.59 11.27
CA VAL A 80 -22.09 2.31 12.46
C VAL A 80 -22.16 3.50 13.42
N MET A 81 -22.49 3.24 14.69
CA MET A 81 -22.44 4.26 15.74
C MET A 81 -21.04 4.32 16.35
N PHE A 82 -20.32 5.41 16.10
CA PHE A 82 -19.00 5.65 16.67
C PHE A 82 -19.04 6.89 17.58
N LEU A 83 -18.90 6.67 18.89
CA LEU A 83 -19.16 7.68 19.92
C LEU A 83 -18.07 8.75 20.05
N HIS A 84 -16.86 8.49 19.54
CA HIS A 84 -15.78 9.48 19.62
C HIS A 84 -16.01 10.68 18.70
N GLN A 85 -15.89 11.86 19.29
CA GLN A 85 -16.01 13.14 18.60
C GLN A 85 -14.62 13.76 18.45
N SER A 86 -14.03 13.61 17.27
CA SER A 86 -12.77 14.24 16.89
C SER A 86 -12.87 14.70 15.45
N TYR A 87 -12.18 15.78 15.09
CA TYR A 87 -12.11 16.28 13.72
C TYR A 87 -11.47 15.27 12.74
N LYS A 88 -10.76 14.26 13.27
CA LYS A 88 -10.17 13.15 12.50
C LYS A 88 -11.17 12.03 12.21
N VAL A 89 -12.39 12.11 12.73
CA VAL A 89 -13.46 11.14 12.51
C VAL A 89 -14.41 11.69 11.45
N ILE A 90 -14.50 11.00 10.33
CA ILE A 90 -15.41 11.32 9.23
C ILE A 90 -16.52 10.28 9.23
N ARG A 91 -17.75 10.73 9.45
CA ARG A 91 -18.94 9.87 9.40
C ARG A 91 -19.56 9.93 8.01
N CYS A 92 -19.70 8.79 7.37
CA CYS A 92 -20.29 8.70 6.05
C CYS A 92 -21.73 8.19 6.14
N SER A 93 -22.66 8.82 5.42
CA SER A 93 -24.04 8.36 5.30
C SER A 93 -24.23 7.33 4.19
N THR A 94 -23.28 7.23 3.25
CA THR A 94 -23.33 6.34 2.10
C THR A 94 -21.96 5.71 1.82
N MET A 95 -21.95 4.52 1.22
CA MET A 95 -20.72 3.85 0.79
C MET A 95 -19.98 4.64 -0.30
N SER A 96 -20.70 5.28 -1.22
CA SER A 96 -20.09 6.14 -2.25
C SER A 96 -19.38 7.36 -1.64
N GLY A 97 -19.98 7.97 -0.62
CA GLY A 97 -19.37 9.05 0.15
C GLY A 97 -18.10 8.59 0.87
N LEU A 98 -18.15 7.40 1.49
CA LEU A 98 -16.99 6.79 2.14
C LEU A 98 -15.80 6.61 1.20
N TRP A 99 -16.02 6.01 0.03
CA TRP A 99 -14.95 5.85 -0.95
C TRP A 99 -14.46 7.18 -1.51
N SER A 100 -15.34 8.18 -1.63
CA SER A 100 -14.96 9.53 -2.02
C SER A 100 -14.06 10.20 -0.97
N CYS A 101 -14.34 10.01 0.32
CA CYS A 101 -13.47 10.45 1.40
C CYS A 101 -12.10 9.78 1.32
N VAL A 102 -12.04 8.45 1.13
CA VAL A 102 -10.78 7.71 0.99
C VAL A 102 -9.94 8.25 -0.19
N ARG A 103 -10.57 8.47 -1.35
CA ARG A 103 -9.90 9.06 -2.54
C ARG A 103 -9.38 10.47 -2.28
N HIS A 104 -10.10 11.27 -1.50
CA HIS A 104 -9.73 12.64 -1.20
C HIS A 104 -8.58 12.73 -0.20
N LEU A 105 -8.59 11.85 0.82
CA LEU A 105 -7.59 11.86 1.89
C LEU A 105 -6.19 11.42 1.42
N LYS A 106 -6.12 10.55 0.40
CA LYS A 106 -4.87 10.06 -0.21
C LYS A 106 -3.81 9.62 0.81
N LYS A 107 -4.25 8.90 1.85
CA LYS A 107 -3.39 8.42 2.93
C LYS A 107 -2.44 7.34 2.41
N LYS A 108 -1.29 7.21 3.05
CA LYS A 108 -0.27 6.21 2.65
C LYS A 108 -0.79 4.80 2.86
N GLN A 109 -1.51 4.57 3.95
CA GLN A 109 -2.06 3.26 4.30
C GLN A 109 -3.58 3.35 4.43
N LEU A 110 -4.29 2.41 3.82
CA LEU A 110 -5.71 2.17 4.03
C LEU A 110 -5.87 0.85 4.77
N LEU A 111 -6.40 0.92 5.99
CA LEU A 111 -6.66 -0.22 6.83
C LEU A 111 -8.14 -0.57 6.75
N LEU A 112 -8.44 -1.79 6.32
CA LEU A 112 -9.81 -2.25 6.17
C LEU A 112 -9.95 -3.73 6.55
N LYS A 113 -11.07 -4.05 7.17
CA LYS A 113 -11.48 -5.43 7.42
C LYS A 113 -12.51 -5.84 6.37
N PRO A 114 -12.14 -6.66 5.37
CA PRO A 114 -13.00 -6.95 4.23
C PRO A 114 -14.27 -7.72 4.65
N ASP A 115 -14.19 -8.52 5.70
CA ASP A 115 -15.30 -9.36 6.18
C ASP A 115 -16.50 -8.56 6.71
N ASP A 116 -16.27 -7.33 7.15
CA ASP A 116 -17.31 -6.48 7.73
C ASP A 116 -17.95 -5.53 6.72
N LEU A 117 -17.46 -5.51 5.48
CA LEU A 117 -17.94 -4.61 4.45
C LEU A 117 -19.05 -5.27 3.63
N GLU A 118 -20.24 -4.68 3.66
CA GLU A 118 -21.38 -5.15 2.85
C GLU A 118 -21.12 -5.03 1.34
N THR A 119 -20.27 -4.09 0.94
CA THR A 119 -19.90 -3.83 -0.46
C THR A 119 -18.40 -3.93 -0.61
N SER A 120 -17.95 -4.65 -1.64
CA SER A 120 -16.54 -4.76 -1.97
C SER A 120 -15.90 -3.40 -2.27
N MET A 121 -14.60 -3.30 -2.01
CA MET A 121 -13.82 -2.11 -2.33
C MET A 121 -13.82 -1.86 -3.85
N PRO A 122 -14.12 -0.63 -4.31
CA PRO A 122 -14.03 -0.27 -5.73
C PRO A 122 -12.60 -0.45 -6.26
N ALA A 123 -12.48 -0.99 -7.48
CA ALA A 123 -11.20 -1.34 -8.10
C ALA A 123 -10.25 -0.14 -8.32
N ASP A 124 -10.76 1.09 -8.29
CA ASP A 124 -9.98 2.31 -8.46
C ASP A 124 -9.34 2.80 -7.16
N VAL A 125 -9.84 2.41 -5.99
CA VAL A 125 -9.38 2.89 -4.67
C VAL A 125 -7.87 2.65 -4.45
N PRO A 126 -7.29 1.47 -4.77
CA PRO A 126 -5.86 1.24 -4.60
C PRO A 126 -4.95 2.21 -5.35
N ARG A 127 -5.47 2.95 -6.35
CA ARG A 127 -4.69 3.97 -7.08
C ARG A 127 -4.50 5.27 -6.30
N TYR A 128 -5.31 5.49 -5.27
CA TYR A 128 -5.32 6.72 -4.47
C TYR A 128 -4.61 6.57 -3.12
N VAL A 129 -4.34 5.33 -2.71
CA VAL A 129 -3.69 4.99 -1.44
C VAL A 129 -2.39 4.25 -1.73
N GLY A 130 -1.36 4.47 -0.93
CA GLY A 130 -0.04 3.85 -1.16
C GLY A 130 -0.07 2.34 -0.95
N GLN A 131 -0.77 1.88 0.07
CA GLN A 131 -0.90 0.48 0.46
C GLN A 131 -2.28 0.22 1.05
N VAL A 132 -2.87 -0.91 0.69
CA VAL A 132 -4.08 -1.45 1.33
C VAL A 132 -3.67 -2.57 2.27
N ILE A 133 -4.02 -2.45 3.54
CA ILE A 133 -3.72 -3.42 4.60
C ILE A 133 -5.05 -4.05 5.01
N HIS A 134 -5.15 -5.36 4.79
CA HIS A 134 -6.29 -6.15 5.23
C HIS A 134 -6.06 -6.57 6.69
N ILE A 135 -6.92 -6.07 7.57
CA ILE A 135 -6.85 -6.42 8.99
C ILE A 135 -7.57 -7.74 9.19
N ALA A 136 -6.83 -8.76 9.65
CA ALA A 136 -7.41 -10.04 10.05
C ALA A 136 -7.91 -9.98 11.49
N SER A 137 -7.27 -9.16 12.35
CA SER A 137 -7.59 -9.05 13.77
C SER A 137 -7.44 -7.62 14.29
N GLU A 138 -8.28 -7.23 15.26
CA GLU A 138 -8.30 -5.89 15.86
C GLU A 138 -6.98 -5.49 16.53
N LEU A 139 -6.10 -6.47 16.79
CA LEU A 139 -4.75 -6.28 17.32
C LEU A 139 -3.82 -5.57 16.33
N ASP A 140 -4.04 -5.73 15.01
CA ASP A 140 -3.22 -5.10 13.96
C ASP A 140 -3.39 -3.56 13.94
N LEU A 141 -4.40 -3.03 14.65
CA LEU A 141 -4.65 -1.60 14.80
C LEU A 141 -3.87 -0.98 15.98
N ALA A 142 -3.35 -1.80 16.90
CA ALA A 142 -2.65 -1.35 18.10
C ALA A 142 -1.13 -1.20 17.92
N ASP A 143 -0.55 -1.91 16.94
CA ASP A 143 0.88 -1.87 16.56
C ASP A 143 1.28 -0.67 15.65
#